data_AF-A0A1R2CXZ4-F1
#
_entry.id   AF-A0A1R2CXZ4-F1
#
_cell.length_a   1.000
_cell.length_b   1.000
_cell.length_c   1.000
_cell.angle_alpha   90.00
_cell.angle_beta   90.00
_cell.angle_gamma   90.00
#
_symmetry.space_group_name_H-M   'P 1'
#
loop_
_entity.id
_entity.type
_entity.pdbx_description
1 polymer ?
#
loop_
_entity_poly.entity_id
_entity_poly.type
_entity_poly.pdbx_seq_one_letter_code
_entity_poly.pdbx_strand_id
1 'polypeptide(L)'
;MGALCCTEKQVILSSSVPMKKIITCNAFTQTSFTIPETIVSIPEVQNTGLEKELYYWKNAHKLSLLQATLRFMKRNIKADLKEFIDRWKMVDIVELSGSELSGDITMFSTDEDMQDFKISEKNVAEAKDIIELENKLVLKENPLLSYTDFSKKTETAMAFTSVFRFFEEMMDKKYEADVANSLANRPPCTLPDFFIDHLNRVYGLKKLAQKALSQMMVSLKILSDQNHSYGKIICKLLQVFDPEPVPTTLALFITKARIDLNKLISSKKQGKKIKRLEEIHIIDAINLVHNLFENDKFSRTRTIVLLKPKLMSEEEFLLFRICNKIVRSGQTSEIVFFMFDVESQNEISMDQIYEGTKKCLEMFLTPNEQKVLEKIFGQKEGSLISRDFFCSKINLKTYLEKIKDESLTVSKWHFLDALIEVYKAVQLKDTVVLTSLFQNYKKVKVSQNEFYDMIYKLDSKILPDQYPLIYDEALMKNSDCSLDGVTLDAFIKTVFNRAIGKRGARDFSILYLGVRTEEQTIEEKQKNELIIEIPNDIRGKSPLPIYRKGSNTPVVSPVNKIVRRPSALNIDRSKSPTFRIQKQVSNSSSFDNPSTKSNAPKGDGQKTPRGNTPLDRHKTSN
;
A
#
# COMPACT_ATOMS: atom_id res chain seq x y z
N MET A 1 -49.20 -18.72 24.73
CA MET A 1 -48.97 -18.33 26.14
C MET A 1 -48.27 -19.50 26.81
N GLY A 2 -47.04 -19.29 27.27
CA GLY A 2 -46.19 -20.32 27.88
C GLY A 2 -44.81 -19.71 28.09
N ALA A 3 -44.62 -19.07 29.24
CA ALA A 3 -43.39 -18.40 29.64
C ALA A 3 -42.43 -19.42 30.25
N LEU A 4 -41.18 -19.45 29.76
CA LEU A 4 -40.09 -20.19 30.36
C LEU A 4 -39.09 -19.20 30.96
N CYS A 5 -39.04 -19.21 32.30
CA CYS A 5 -38.00 -18.60 33.12
C CYS A 5 -36.67 -19.33 32.91
N CYS A 6 -35.60 -18.59 32.61
CA CYS A 6 -34.22 -19.04 32.80
C CYS A 6 -33.56 -18.14 33.85
N THR A 7 -33.20 -18.73 34.98
CA THR A 7 -32.46 -18.11 36.08
C THR A 7 -30.96 -18.16 35.82
N GLU A 8 -30.30 -17.00 35.95
CA GLU A 8 -28.84 -16.82 35.99
C GLU A 8 -28.22 -17.55 37.19
N LYS A 9 -27.11 -18.25 36.95
CA LYS A 9 -26.16 -18.67 38.00
C LYS A 9 -24.86 -17.90 37.82
N GLN A 10 -24.59 -16.97 38.73
CA GLN A 10 -23.29 -16.36 38.93
C GLN A 10 -22.33 -17.38 39.57
N VAL A 11 -21.17 -17.59 38.96
CA VAL A 11 -20.05 -18.32 39.55
C VAL A 11 -19.05 -17.29 40.08
N ILE A 12 -18.92 -17.25 41.40
CA ILE A 12 -17.89 -16.51 42.13
C ILE A 12 -16.67 -17.42 42.23
N LEU A 13 -15.54 -17.00 41.66
CA LEU A 13 -14.23 -17.58 41.96
C LEU A 13 -13.30 -16.50 42.46
N SER A 14 -13.10 -16.52 43.77
CA SER A 14 -12.09 -15.78 44.52
C SER A 14 -10.87 -16.67 44.74
N SER A 15 -9.69 -16.25 44.28
CA SER A 15 -8.43 -16.69 44.91
C SER A 15 -7.33 -15.65 44.71
N SER A 16 -6.97 -15.04 45.84
CA SER A 16 -5.93 -14.06 46.09
C SER A 16 -4.52 -14.64 45.98
N VAL A 17 -3.59 -13.92 45.33
CA VAL A 17 -2.13 -14.12 45.46
C VAL A 17 -1.50 -12.77 45.82
N PRO A 18 -0.61 -12.68 46.83
CA PRO A 18 -0.09 -11.40 47.31
C PRO A 18 1.10 -10.91 46.47
N MET A 19 1.02 -9.65 46.02
CA MET A 19 2.15 -8.92 45.41
C MET A 19 3.24 -8.61 46.44
N LYS A 20 4.48 -9.02 46.14
CA LYS A 20 5.70 -8.54 46.81
C LYS A 20 5.95 -7.07 46.42
N LYS A 21 5.93 -6.18 47.42
CA LYS A 21 6.46 -4.81 47.31
C LYS A 21 7.98 -4.88 47.15
N ILE A 22 8.50 -4.41 46.02
CA ILE A 22 9.91 -4.08 45.85
C ILE A 22 10.10 -2.65 46.35
N ILE A 23 10.85 -2.50 47.45
CA ILE A 23 11.31 -1.22 47.98
C ILE A 23 12.69 -0.97 47.38
N THR A 24 12.83 0.05 46.54
CA THR A 24 14.14 0.55 46.10
C THR A 24 14.59 1.65 47.06
N CYS A 25 15.59 1.35 47.89
CA CYS A 25 16.34 2.32 48.67
C CYS A 25 17.42 2.95 47.80
N ASN A 26 17.31 4.25 47.52
CA ASN A 26 18.39 5.09 46.98
C ASN A 26 18.91 5.99 48.09
N ALA A 27 20.08 5.68 48.64
CA ALA A 27 20.93 6.62 49.34
C ALA A 27 22.30 5.98 49.53
N PHE A 28 23.33 6.45 48.81
CA PHE A 28 24.68 6.43 49.35
C PHE A 28 25.51 7.59 48.79
N THR A 29 26.22 8.18 49.74
CA THR A 29 26.82 9.51 49.81
C THR A 29 28.19 9.59 49.16
N GLN A 30 28.52 10.77 48.63
CA GLN A 30 29.86 11.20 48.25
C GLN A 30 30.80 11.20 49.47
N THR A 31 31.95 10.54 49.36
CA THR A 31 33.11 10.78 50.21
C THR A 31 34.34 10.99 49.33
N SER A 32 34.88 12.21 49.39
CA SER A 32 36.11 12.63 48.74
C SER A 32 37.33 12.18 49.55
N PHE A 33 38.16 11.32 48.96
CA PHE A 33 39.50 10.99 49.47
C PHE A 33 40.54 11.71 48.61
N THR A 34 41.28 12.63 49.21
CA THR A 34 42.49 13.25 48.62
C THR A 34 43.72 12.43 48.98
N ILE A 35 44.37 11.85 47.96
CA ILE A 35 45.72 11.26 48.06
C ILE A 35 46.71 12.28 47.47
N PRO A 36 47.83 12.60 48.14
CA PRO A 36 48.84 13.47 47.57
C PRO A 36 49.72 12.67 46.60
N GLU A 37 49.54 12.87 45.30
CA GLU A 37 50.44 12.34 44.27
C GLU A 37 51.68 13.22 44.12
N THR A 38 52.80 12.73 44.61
CA THR A 38 54.13 13.22 44.25
C THR A 38 54.43 12.74 42.83
N ILE A 39 54.10 13.57 41.83
CA ILE A 39 54.42 13.30 40.43
C ILE A 39 55.91 13.54 40.21
N VAL A 40 56.69 12.45 40.19
CA VAL A 40 58.04 12.44 39.59
C VAL A 40 57.83 12.43 38.08
N SER A 41 58.08 13.56 37.42
CA SER A 41 58.04 13.69 35.97
C SER A 41 59.13 12.82 35.34
N ILE A 42 58.74 11.65 34.85
CA ILE A 42 59.57 10.86 33.94
C ILE A 42 59.54 11.58 32.59
N PRO A 43 60.69 11.95 31.99
CA PRO A 43 60.72 12.62 30.71
C PRO A 43 60.10 11.70 29.64
N GLU A 44 59.01 12.17 29.07
CA GLU A 44 58.28 11.53 27.99
C GLU A 44 59.16 11.53 26.74
N VAL A 45 59.90 10.44 26.52
CA VAL A 45 60.65 10.23 25.28
C VAL A 45 59.61 9.98 24.19
N GLN A 46 59.18 11.06 23.53
CA GLN A 46 58.26 11.01 22.40
C GLN A 46 58.92 10.24 21.25
N ASN A 47 58.65 8.94 21.19
CA ASN A 47 59.16 8.05 20.17
C ASN A 47 58.29 8.17 18.91
N THR A 48 58.34 9.36 18.28
CA THR A 48 57.54 9.77 17.11
C THR A 48 57.68 8.83 15.90
N GLY A 49 58.71 7.98 15.87
CA GLY A 49 58.87 6.91 14.89
C GLY A 49 57.86 5.77 15.06
N LEU A 50 57.66 5.32 16.30
CA LEU A 50 56.77 4.20 16.64
C LEU A 50 55.29 4.53 16.38
N GLU A 51 54.88 5.78 16.65
CA GLU A 51 53.50 6.23 16.37
C GLU A 51 53.19 6.25 14.87
N LYS A 52 54.16 6.68 14.05
CA LYS A 52 54.03 6.66 12.58
C LYS A 52 53.94 5.23 12.06
N GLU A 53 54.79 4.32 12.53
CA GLU A 53 54.74 2.91 12.14
C GLU A 53 53.41 2.26 12.55
N LEU A 54 52.92 2.52 13.76
CA LEU A 54 51.63 2.03 14.24
C LEU A 54 50.47 2.54 13.37
N TYR A 55 50.52 3.82 12.95
CA TYR A 55 49.52 4.41 12.06
C TYR A 55 49.51 3.74 10.69
N TYR A 56 50.68 3.54 10.07
CA TYR A 56 50.79 2.85 8.78
C TYR A 56 50.30 1.41 8.87
N TRP A 57 50.66 0.69 9.94
CA TRP A 57 50.22 -0.68 10.14
C TRP A 57 48.69 -0.79 10.31
N LYS A 58 48.08 0.10 11.10
CA LYS A 58 46.61 0.17 11.26
C LYS A 58 45.90 0.44 9.93
N ASN A 59 46.41 1.36 9.12
CA ASN A 59 45.83 1.67 7.82
C ASN A 59 46.00 0.52 6.82
N ALA A 60 47.17 -0.12 6.77
CA ALA A 60 47.40 -1.30 5.93
C ALA A 60 46.48 -2.46 6.31
N HIS A 61 46.29 -2.70 7.62
CA HIS A 61 45.38 -3.72 8.13
C HIS A 61 43.92 -3.42 7.75
N LYS A 62 43.47 -2.16 7.90
CA LYS A 62 42.12 -1.72 7.51
C LYS A 62 41.86 -1.92 6.00
N LEU A 63 42.84 -1.58 5.15
CA LEU A 63 42.79 -1.79 3.71
C LEU A 63 42.71 -3.28 3.34
N SER A 64 43.51 -4.11 4.00
CA SER A 64 43.48 -5.56 3.82
C SER A 64 42.11 -6.15 4.19
N LEU A 65 41.52 -5.71 5.30
CA LEU A 65 40.19 -6.14 5.74
C LEU A 65 39.12 -5.77 4.70
N LEU A 66 39.10 -4.52 4.23
CA LEU A 66 38.18 -4.05 3.19
C LEU A 66 38.30 -4.86 1.89
N GLN A 67 39.53 -5.16 1.47
CA GLN A 67 39.78 -5.99 0.29
C GLN A 67 39.32 -7.44 0.47
N ALA A 68 39.41 -7.99 1.68
CA ALA A 68 38.90 -9.32 2.00
C ALA A 68 37.36 -9.33 1.96
N THR A 69 36.70 -8.33 2.56
CA THR A 69 35.24 -8.20 2.54
C THR A 69 34.70 -8.03 1.12
N LEU A 70 35.35 -7.20 0.29
CA LEU A 70 35.00 -7.03 -1.13
C LEU A 70 35.15 -8.34 -1.93
N ARG A 71 36.22 -9.11 -1.67
CA ARG A 71 36.42 -10.43 -2.29
C ARG A 71 35.36 -11.44 -1.87
N PHE A 72 34.95 -11.41 -0.60
CA PHE A 72 33.88 -12.25 -0.07
C PHE A 72 32.52 -11.90 -0.70
N MET A 73 32.13 -10.62 -0.69
CA MET A 73 30.91 -10.14 -1.34
C MET A 73 30.86 -10.50 -2.83
N LYS A 74 31.97 -10.31 -3.56
CA LYS A 74 32.05 -10.68 -4.99
C LYS A 74 31.87 -12.17 -5.25
N ARG A 75 32.31 -13.05 -4.32
CA ARG A 75 32.10 -14.49 -4.43
C ARG A 75 30.63 -14.87 -4.18
N ASN A 76 30.01 -14.30 -3.15
CA ASN A 76 28.61 -14.59 -2.82
C ASN A 76 27.67 -14.13 -3.93
N ILE A 77 27.84 -12.88 -4.42
CA ILE A 77 27.06 -12.37 -5.55
C ILE A 77 27.21 -13.27 -6.79
N LYS A 78 28.42 -13.79 -7.06
CA LYS A 78 28.62 -14.74 -8.18
C LYS A 78 27.92 -16.08 -7.97
N ALA A 79 27.86 -16.58 -6.73
CA ALA A 79 27.19 -17.82 -6.41
C ALA A 79 25.66 -17.65 -6.54
N ASP A 80 25.11 -16.59 -5.96
CA ASP A 80 23.68 -16.27 -6.01
C ASP A 80 23.21 -16.05 -7.45
N LEU A 81 24.00 -15.31 -8.25
CA LEU A 81 23.70 -15.07 -9.66
C LEU A 81 23.74 -16.37 -10.48
N LYS A 82 24.67 -17.28 -10.15
CA LYS A 82 24.75 -18.58 -10.82
C LYS A 82 23.55 -19.46 -10.47
N GLU A 83 23.19 -19.55 -9.19
CA GLU A 83 22.01 -20.30 -8.73
C GLU A 83 20.70 -19.74 -9.33
N PHE A 84 20.61 -18.41 -9.45
CA PHE A 84 19.49 -17.75 -10.12
C PHE A 84 19.42 -18.13 -11.61
N ILE A 85 20.55 -18.06 -12.34
CA ILE A 85 20.61 -18.45 -13.76
C ILE A 85 20.32 -19.94 -13.95
N ASP A 86 20.80 -20.80 -13.05
CA ASP A 86 20.58 -22.25 -13.14
C ASP A 86 19.10 -22.60 -12.86
N ARG A 87 18.42 -21.89 -11.95
CA ARG A 87 16.95 -21.97 -11.79
C ARG A 87 16.20 -21.49 -13.03
N TRP A 88 16.67 -20.42 -13.64
CA TRP A 88 16.06 -19.83 -14.83
C TRP A 88 16.12 -20.76 -16.05
N LYS A 89 17.17 -21.59 -16.15
CA LYS A 89 17.32 -22.59 -17.22
C LYS A 89 16.46 -23.84 -17.07
N MET A 90 15.85 -24.07 -15.90
CA MET A 90 15.09 -25.28 -15.59
C MET A 90 13.57 -25.10 -15.76
N VAL A 91 13.11 -23.93 -16.20
CA VAL A 91 11.70 -23.69 -16.50
C VAL A 91 11.44 -24.12 -17.95
N ASP A 92 10.97 -25.35 -18.12
CA ASP A 92 10.52 -25.87 -19.42
C ASP A 92 9.32 -25.04 -19.93
N ILE A 93 9.45 -24.57 -21.16
CA ILE A 93 8.43 -23.80 -21.89
C ILE A 93 7.37 -24.80 -22.38
N VAL A 94 6.25 -24.87 -21.66
CA VAL A 94 5.04 -25.57 -22.13
C VAL A 94 4.26 -24.61 -23.02
N GLU A 95 4.26 -24.90 -24.33
CA GLU A 95 3.42 -24.22 -25.31
C GLU A 95 1.94 -24.53 -25.07
N LEU A 96 1.12 -23.48 -24.95
CA LEU A 96 -0.33 -23.58 -25.04
C LEU A 96 -0.86 -22.50 -25.99
N SER A 97 -1.45 -22.97 -27.09
CA SER A 97 -2.17 -22.18 -28.09
C SER A 97 -3.68 -22.44 -27.96
N GLY A 98 -4.48 -21.38 -28.22
CA GLY A 98 -5.88 -21.50 -28.65
C GLY A 98 -6.94 -20.71 -27.85
N SER A 99 -7.29 -19.51 -28.36
CA SER A 99 -8.65 -19.01 -28.75
C SER A 99 -9.87 -19.39 -27.88
N GLU A 100 -10.89 -18.56 -27.57
CA GLU A 100 -11.38 -17.28 -28.11
C GLU A 100 -12.44 -16.68 -27.15
N LEU A 101 -12.54 -15.35 -27.16
CA LEU A 101 -13.73 -14.47 -27.00
C LEU A 101 -14.87 -14.85 -26.04
N SER A 102 -14.88 -14.17 -24.89
CA SER A 102 -16.08 -13.52 -24.34
C SER A 102 -15.62 -12.36 -23.43
N GLY A 103 -16.48 -11.37 -23.16
CA GLY A 103 -16.14 -10.14 -22.43
C GLY A 103 -15.91 -10.37 -20.93
N ASP A 104 -14.92 -11.20 -20.62
CA ASP A 104 -14.68 -11.76 -19.30
C ASP A 104 -13.86 -10.84 -18.42
N ILE A 105 -14.15 -10.92 -17.12
CA ILE A 105 -13.22 -10.57 -16.05
C ILE A 105 -12.02 -11.49 -16.24
N THR A 106 -11.08 -11.13 -17.12
CA THR A 106 -9.80 -11.80 -17.23
C THR A 106 -9.08 -11.51 -15.91
N MET A 107 -9.28 -12.38 -14.93
CA MET A 107 -8.52 -12.35 -13.69
C MET A 107 -7.07 -12.57 -14.07
N PHE A 108 -6.30 -11.49 -13.96
CA PHE A 108 -4.87 -11.55 -14.18
C PHE A 108 -4.26 -12.54 -13.19
N SER A 109 -3.92 -13.73 -13.68
CA SER A 109 -2.96 -14.60 -13.02
C SER A 109 -1.60 -13.93 -13.18
N THR A 110 -1.26 -13.07 -12.23
CA THR A 110 0.03 -12.38 -12.16
C THR A 110 1.12 -13.22 -11.52
N ASP A 111 0.78 -14.41 -11.05
CA ASP A 111 1.67 -15.22 -10.22
C ASP A 111 2.07 -16.43 -11.04
N GLU A 112 3.36 -16.50 -11.39
CA GLU A 112 4.01 -17.69 -11.96
C GLU A 112 3.92 -18.91 -11.00
N ASP A 113 3.41 -18.70 -9.77
CA ASP A 113 3.15 -19.73 -8.76
C ASP A 113 1.68 -20.16 -8.66
N MET A 114 0.74 -19.49 -9.35
CA MET A 114 -0.64 -19.99 -9.39
C MET A 114 -0.74 -21.08 -10.46
N GLN A 115 -0.73 -22.34 -10.01
CA GLN A 115 -1.26 -23.47 -10.78
C GLN A 115 -2.54 -23.03 -11.50
N ASP A 116 -2.71 -23.43 -12.76
CA ASP A 116 -3.85 -23.12 -13.63
C ASP A 116 -5.19 -23.54 -13.00
N PHE A 117 -5.69 -22.78 -12.04
CA PHE A 117 -7.06 -22.88 -11.59
C PHE A 117 -7.92 -22.36 -12.73
N LYS A 118 -8.52 -23.27 -13.51
CA LYS A 118 -9.47 -22.92 -14.55
C LYS A 118 -10.65 -22.20 -13.90
N ILE A 119 -10.66 -20.86 -13.96
CA ILE A 119 -11.72 -20.03 -13.43
C ILE A 119 -12.97 -20.31 -14.26
N SER A 120 -13.92 -21.02 -13.68
CA SER A 120 -15.23 -21.23 -14.30
C SER A 120 -16.15 -20.05 -14.00
N GLU A 121 -17.02 -19.69 -14.94
CA GLU A 121 -18.06 -18.66 -14.72
C GLU A 121 -18.92 -18.98 -13.50
N LYS A 122 -19.15 -20.27 -13.23
CA LYS A 122 -19.88 -20.75 -12.04
C LYS A 122 -19.18 -20.32 -10.74
N ASN A 123 -17.85 -20.41 -10.66
CA ASN A 123 -17.09 -19.99 -9.49
C ASN A 123 -17.16 -18.47 -9.30
N VAL A 124 -17.19 -17.71 -10.40
CA VAL A 124 -17.36 -16.25 -10.36
C VAL A 124 -18.74 -15.86 -9.85
N ALA A 125 -19.80 -16.55 -10.30
CA ALA A 125 -21.16 -16.31 -9.81
C ALA A 125 -21.29 -16.63 -8.32
N GLU A 126 -20.84 -17.82 -7.88
CA GLU A 126 -20.88 -18.22 -6.47
C GLU A 126 -20.05 -17.28 -5.58
N ALA A 127 -18.87 -16.85 -6.03
CA ALA A 127 -18.06 -15.88 -5.31
C ALA A 127 -18.78 -14.52 -5.13
N LYS A 128 -19.51 -14.06 -6.14
CA LYS A 128 -20.32 -12.83 -6.04
C LYS A 128 -21.45 -12.99 -5.04
N ASP A 129 -22.14 -14.13 -5.05
CA ASP A 129 -23.24 -14.42 -4.11
C ASP A 129 -22.74 -14.41 -2.65
N ILE A 130 -21.57 -15.00 -2.40
CA ILE A 130 -20.93 -15.01 -1.07
C ILE A 130 -20.62 -13.58 -0.61
N ILE A 131 -20.00 -12.77 -1.47
CA ILE A 131 -19.66 -11.37 -1.17
C ILE A 131 -20.93 -10.54 -0.94
N GLU A 132 -21.98 -10.74 -1.75
CA GLU A 132 -23.25 -10.02 -1.59
C GLU A 132 -23.94 -10.39 -0.28
N LEU A 133 -23.90 -11.67 0.12
CA LEU A 133 -24.45 -12.12 1.39
C LEU A 133 -23.67 -11.51 2.57
N GLU A 134 -22.34 -11.47 2.49
CA GLU A 134 -21.49 -10.81 3.50
C GLU A 134 -21.81 -9.32 3.61
N ASN A 135 -21.92 -8.61 2.48
CA ASN A 135 -22.30 -7.20 2.43
C ASN A 135 -23.67 -6.96 3.09
N LYS A 136 -24.66 -7.82 2.84
CA LYS A 136 -25.98 -7.74 3.48
C LYS A 136 -25.91 -7.93 5.00
N LEU A 137 -25.04 -8.81 5.50
CA LEU A 137 -24.84 -9.02 6.93
C LEU A 137 -24.19 -7.79 7.57
N VAL A 138 -23.12 -7.28 6.97
CA VAL A 138 -22.42 -6.06 7.44
C VAL A 138 -23.38 -4.87 7.51
N LEU A 139 -24.22 -4.67 6.50
CA LEU A 139 -25.22 -3.60 6.51
C LEU A 139 -26.23 -3.79 7.65
N LYS A 140 -26.70 -5.02 7.93
CA LYS A 140 -27.65 -5.29 9.01
C LYS A 140 -27.07 -5.01 10.40
N GLU A 141 -25.78 -5.26 10.59
CA GLU A 141 -25.07 -5.06 11.86
C GLU A 141 -24.67 -3.60 12.10
N ASN A 142 -24.80 -2.71 11.10
CA ASN A 142 -24.37 -1.34 11.20
C ASN A 142 -25.11 -0.57 12.32
N PRO A 143 -24.41 -0.08 13.36
CA PRO A 143 -25.03 0.62 14.49
C PRO A 143 -25.72 1.91 14.07
N LEU A 144 -25.26 2.56 13.01
CA LEU A 144 -25.86 3.80 12.50
C LEU A 144 -27.30 3.57 12.06
N LEU A 145 -27.65 2.38 11.58
CA LEU A 145 -29.02 2.10 11.12
C LEU A 145 -30.06 2.18 12.24
N SER A 146 -29.65 1.97 13.49
CA SER A 146 -30.53 2.13 14.66
C SER A 146 -30.87 3.60 14.95
N TYR A 147 -30.02 4.53 14.52
CA TYR A 147 -30.21 5.98 14.68
C TYR A 147 -30.96 6.60 13.51
N THR A 148 -31.10 5.88 12.41
CA THR A 148 -31.65 6.35 11.14
C THR A 148 -33.12 6.06 10.96
N ASP A 149 -33.92 6.14 12.03
CA ASP A 149 -35.38 6.07 11.97
C ASP A 149 -35.93 7.37 11.31
N PHE A 150 -35.60 7.54 10.02
CA PHE A 150 -35.76 8.76 9.21
C PHE A 150 -37.22 9.14 8.97
N SER A 151 -38.13 8.18 9.11
CA SER A 151 -39.54 8.37 8.81
C SER A 151 -40.25 9.31 9.79
N LYS A 152 -39.65 9.63 10.95
CA LYS A 152 -40.32 10.35 12.03
C LYS A 152 -39.81 11.77 12.30
N LYS A 153 -38.66 12.19 11.76
CA LYS A 153 -38.06 13.50 12.06
C LYS A 153 -37.74 14.27 10.78
N THR A 154 -38.46 15.36 10.57
CA THR A 154 -38.21 16.35 9.51
C THR A 154 -37.00 17.23 9.87
N GLU A 155 -35.81 16.63 9.95
CA GLU A 155 -34.58 17.39 10.14
C GLU A 155 -34.10 17.97 8.80
N THR A 156 -33.59 19.19 8.83
CA THR A 156 -33.03 19.86 7.64
C THR A 156 -31.66 19.31 7.30
N ALA A 157 -31.37 19.15 6.01
CA ALA A 157 -30.05 18.73 5.54
C ALA A 157 -28.93 19.66 6.04
N MET A 158 -27.83 19.09 6.50
CA MET A 158 -26.59 19.82 6.77
C MET A 158 -25.92 20.26 5.46
N ALA A 159 -25.28 21.43 5.43
CA ALA A 159 -24.51 21.86 4.27
C ALA A 159 -23.41 20.84 3.91
N PHE A 160 -23.27 20.49 2.63
CA PHE A 160 -22.34 19.45 2.18
C PHE A 160 -20.89 19.72 2.56
N THR A 161 -20.45 20.98 2.51
CA THR A 161 -19.11 21.40 2.95
C THR A 161 -18.84 21.08 4.42
N SER A 162 -19.86 21.23 5.27
CA SER A 162 -19.76 20.89 6.70
C SER A 162 -19.71 19.38 6.91
N VAL A 163 -20.48 18.61 6.14
CA VAL A 163 -20.44 17.14 6.16
C VAL A 163 -19.05 16.63 5.76
N PHE A 164 -18.51 17.12 4.65
CA PHE A 164 -17.18 16.72 4.18
C PHE A 164 -16.08 17.10 5.16
N ARG A 165 -16.07 18.35 5.65
CA ARG A 165 -15.08 18.79 6.64
C ARG A 165 -15.14 17.96 7.92
N PHE A 166 -16.34 17.70 8.43
CA PHE A 166 -16.53 16.89 9.63
C PHE A 166 -16.04 15.46 9.44
N PHE A 167 -16.41 14.83 8.31
CA PHE A 167 -15.97 13.46 8.01
C PHE A 167 -14.45 13.36 7.88
N GLU A 168 -13.83 14.35 7.25
CA GLU A 168 -12.39 14.43 7.10
C GLU A 168 -11.64 14.58 8.42
N GLU A 169 -12.13 15.47 9.30
CA GLU A 169 -11.60 15.62 10.66
C GLU A 169 -11.77 14.33 11.47
N MET A 170 -12.93 13.68 11.34
CA MET A 170 -13.20 12.39 11.99
C MET A 170 -12.21 11.32 11.52
N MET A 171 -11.92 11.20 10.23
CA MET A 171 -10.95 10.24 9.71
C MET A 171 -9.53 10.51 10.22
N ASP A 172 -9.14 11.78 10.36
CA ASP A 172 -7.85 12.14 10.98
C ASP A 172 -7.78 11.66 12.43
N LYS A 173 -8.85 11.89 13.21
CA LYS A 173 -8.95 11.41 14.60
C LYS A 173 -9.06 9.90 14.71
N LYS A 174 -9.69 9.24 13.75
CA LYS A 174 -9.76 7.78 13.67
C LYS A 174 -8.36 7.18 13.52
N TYR A 175 -7.57 7.72 12.60
CA TYR A 175 -6.20 7.27 12.39
C TYR A 175 -5.35 7.38 13.67
N GLU A 176 -5.40 8.54 14.35
CA GLU A 176 -4.71 8.74 15.63
C GLU A 176 -5.13 7.70 16.68
N ALA A 177 -6.44 7.43 16.79
CA ALA A 177 -6.98 6.46 17.74
C ALA A 177 -6.59 5.02 17.39
N ASP A 178 -6.57 4.65 16.11
CA ASP A 178 -6.19 3.30 15.67
C ASP A 178 -4.71 3.03 15.89
N VAL A 179 -3.84 4.01 15.64
CA VAL A 179 -2.42 3.91 15.97
C VAL A 179 -2.24 3.70 17.47
N ALA A 180 -2.95 4.47 18.31
CA ALA A 180 -2.90 4.31 19.75
C ALA A 180 -3.43 2.94 20.22
N ASN A 181 -4.52 2.45 19.64
CA ASN A 181 -5.09 1.14 19.94
C ASN A 181 -4.14 0.02 19.53
N SER A 182 -3.54 0.11 18.34
CA SER A 182 -2.57 -0.86 17.85
C SER A 182 -1.34 -0.92 18.76
N LEU A 183 -0.83 0.23 19.24
CA LEU A 183 0.26 0.28 20.21
C LEU A 183 -0.11 -0.33 21.58
N ALA A 184 -1.40 -0.33 21.91
CA ALA A 184 -1.94 -0.91 23.14
C ALA A 184 -2.43 -2.36 22.97
N ASN A 185 -2.14 -3.01 21.83
CA ASN A 185 -2.65 -4.35 21.48
C ASN A 185 -4.19 -4.46 21.58
N ARG A 186 -4.90 -3.38 21.28
CA ARG A 186 -6.36 -3.34 21.21
C ARG A 186 -6.82 -3.39 19.74
N PRO A 187 -7.90 -4.11 19.44
CA PRO A 187 -8.43 -4.12 18.09
C PRO A 187 -8.93 -2.71 17.70
N PRO A 188 -8.73 -2.28 16.44
CA PRO A 188 -9.26 -1.02 15.97
C PRO A 188 -10.79 -1.06 15.91
N CYS A 189 -11.44 0.06 16.24
CA CYS A 189 -12.90 0.18 16.16
C CYS A 189 -13.36 0.24 14.69
N THR A 190 -14.60 -0.14 14.42
CA THR A 190 -15.19 0.09 13.09
C THR A 190 -15.38 1.59 12.84
N LEU A 191 -15.47 1.98 11.56
CA LEU A 191 -15.70 3.39 11.22
C LEU A 191 -17.09 3.89 11.66
N PRO A 192 -18.20 3.11 11.50
CA PRO A 192 -19.50 3.49 12.04
C PRO A 192 -19.51 3.69 13.57
N ASP A 193 -18.87 2.79 14.32
CA ASP A 193 -18.77 2.91 15.79
C ASP A 193 -18.01 4.18 16.19
N PHE A 194 -16.84 4.38 15.58
CA PHE A 194 -16.02 5.56 15.87
C PHE A 194 -16.71 6.86 15.46
N PHE A 195 -17.52 6.85 14.40
CA PHE A 195 -18.29 8.02 13.98
C PHE A 195 -19.28 8.46 15.06
N ILE A 196 -19.99 7.52 15.69
CA ILE A 196 -20.91 7.80 16.82
C ILE A 196 -20.14 8.36 18.01
N ASP A 197 -19.00 7.74 18.36
CA ASP A 197 -18.14 8.20 19.45
C ASP A 197 -17.60 9.61 19.20
N HIS A 198 -17.14 9.87 17.98
CA HIS A 198 -16.61 11.17 17.58
C HIS A 198 -17.69 12.25 17.62
N LEU A 199 -18.91 11.96 17.13
CA LEU A 199 -20.06 12.86 17.25
C LEU A 199 -20.37 13.20 18.71
N ASN A 200 -20.39 12.20 19.60
CA ASN A 200 -20.65 12.43 21.01
C ASN A 200 -19.55 13.30 21.66
N ARG A 201 -18.28 13.13 21.27
CA ARG A 201 -17.17 13.95 21.75
C ARG A 201 -17.24 15.40 21.27
N VAL A 202 -17.53 15.62 19.98
CA VAL A 202 -17.56 16.97 19.37
C VAL A 202 -18.74 17.80 19.89
N TYR A 203 -19.93 17.20 20.00
CA TYR A 203 -21.13 17.94 20.41
C TYR A 203 -21.40 17.92 21.91
N GLY A 204 -20.74 17.04 22.68
CA GLY A 204 -20.82 16.93 24.15
C GLY A 204 -22.14 16.40 24.71
N LEU A 205 -23.28 16.78 24.11
CA LEU A 205 -24.62 16.35 24.50
C LEU A 205 -25.18 15.33 23.49
N LYS A 206 -25.60 14.16 23.99
CA LYS A 206 -26.17 13.08 23.16
C LYS A 206 -27.32 13.54 22.24
N LYS A 207 -28.20 14.43 22.72
CA LYS A 207 -29.30 14.99 21.91
C LYS A 207 -28.81 15.83 20.73
N LEU A 208 -27.76 16.63 20.94
CA LEU A 208 -27.16 17.45 19.87
C LEU A 208 -26.41 16.58 18.86
N ALA A 209 -25.64 15.59 19.35
CA ALA A 209 -24.97 14.62 18.50
C ALA A 209 -25.98 13.85 17.62
N GLN A 210 -27.10 13.39 18.20
CA GLN A 210 -28.17 12.71 17.46
C GLN A 210 -28.84 13.64 16.44
N LYS A 211 -29.06 14.91 16.78
CA LYS A 211 -29.59 15.90 15.83
C LYS A 211 -28.62 16.10 14.66
N ALA A 212 -27.33 16.33 14.94
CA ALA A 212 -26.30 16.48 13.91
C ALA A 212 -26.18 15.24 13.02
N LEU A 213 -26.19 14.04 13.62
CA LEU A 213 -26.21 12.77 12.90
C LEU A 213 -27.40 12.69 11.94
N SER A 214 -28.60 13.03 12.41
CA SER A 214 -29.82 13.02 11.58
C SER A 214 -29.68 13.96 10.38
N GLN A 215 -29.18 15.19 10.61
CA GLN A 215 -28.97 16.18 9.55
C GLN A 215 -27.91 15.75 8.53
N MET A 216 -26.80 15.14 9.01
CA MET A 216 -25.74 14.59 8.14
C MET A 216 -26.28 13.45 7.28
N MET A 217 -27.07 12.55 7.86
CA MET A 217 -27.62 11.41 7.14
C MET A 217 -28.60 11.81 6.04
N VAL A 218 -29.41 12.86 6.25
CA VAL A 218 -30.24 13.45 5.18
C VAL A 218 -29.37 13.96 4.05
N SER A 219 -28.28 14.68 4.35
CA SER A 219 -27.34 15.18 3.33
C SER A 219 -26.64 14.06 2.58
N LEU A 220 -26.21 13.00 3.28
CA LEU A 220 -25.58 11.83 2.66
C LEU A 220 -26.53 11.09 1.74
N LYS A 221 -27.80 10.96 2.12
CA LYS A 221 -28.83 10.38 1.25
C LYS A 221 -28.98 11.19 -0.04
N ILE A 222 -29.11 12.52 0.07
CA ILE A 222 -29.19 13.41 -1.11
C ILE A 222 -27.96 13.25 -2.01
N LEU A 223 -26.76 13.21 -1.42
CA LEU A 223 -25.52 13.03 -2.18
C LEU A 223 -25.43 11.65 -2.86
N SER A 224 -25.91 10.59 -2.20
CA SER A 224 -25.97 9.25 -2.77
C SER A 224 -26.95 9.19 -3.95
N ASP A 225 -28.16 9.74 -3.77
CA ASP A 225 -29.20 9.82 -4.80
C ASP A 225 -28.73 10.65 -6.03
N GLN A 226 -27.90 11.68 -5.80
CA GLN A 226 -27.27 12.50 -6.86
C GLN A 226 -26.03 11.86 -7.49
N ASN A 227 -25.64 10.64 -7.07
CA ASN A 227 -24.44 9.95 -7.53
C ASN A 227 -23.14 10.78 -7.34
N HIS A 228 -23.06 11.57 -6.26
CA HIS A 228 -21.88 12.38 -5.98
C HIS A 228 -20.70 11.49 -5.54
N SER A 229 -19.60 11.48 -6.31
CA SER A 229 -18.47 10.54 -6.11
C SER A 229 -17.95 10.49 -4.68
N TYR A 230 -17.65 11.65 -4.07
CA TYR A 230 -17.14 11.65 -2.69
C TYR A 230 -18.20 11.30 -1.65
N GLY A 231 -19.47 11.65 -1.88
CA GLY A 231 -20.57 11.32 -0.98
C GLY A 231 -20.83 9.81 -0.95
N LYS A 232 -20.71 9.15 -2.10
CA LYS A 232 -20.75 7.68 -2.20
C LYS A 232 -19.64 6.99 -1.42
N ILE A 233 -18.40 7.51 -1.49
CA ILE A 233 -17.29 6.97 -0.69
C ILE A 233 -17.60 7.08 0.80
N ILE A 234 -18.13 8.22 1.26
CA ILE A 234 -18.54 8.40 2.67
C ILE A 234 -19.66 7.42 3.04
N CYS A 235 -20.65 7.25 2.17
CA CYS A 235 -21.75 6.31 2.34
C CYS A 235 -21.25 4.86 2.47
N LYS A 236 -20.36 4.41 1.58
CA LYS A 236 -19.70 3.10 1.65
C LYS A 236 -18.90 2.91 2.94
N LEU A 237 -18.13 3.92 3.35
CA LEU A 237 -17.30 3.90 4.57
C LEU A 237 -18.13 3.86 5.87
N LEU A 238 -19.23 4.61 5.90
CA LEU A 238 -20.19 4.58 7.01
C LEU A 238 -21.21 3.44 6.89
N GLN A 239 -21.15 2.65 5.81
CA GLN A 239 -22.01 1.51 5.52
C GLN A 239 -23.50 1.89 5.49
N VAL A 240 -23.82 3.06 4.94
CA VAL A 240 -25.19 3.61 4.80
C VAL A 240 -25.47 3.93 3.35
N PHE A 241 -26.70 3.69 2.88
CA PHE A 241 -27.18 4.07 1.54
C PHE A 241 -26.39 3.54 0.32
N ASP A 242 -25.49 2.57 0.51
CA ASP A 242 -24.76 1.89 -0.55
C ASP A 242 -24.80 0.37 -0.29
N PRO A 243 -25.13 -0.47 -1.30
CA PRO A 243 -25.22 -1.92 -1.14
C PRO A 243 -23.85 -2.60 -0.97
N GLU A 244 -22.75 -1.91 -1.26
CA GLU A 244 -21.39 -2.43 -1.21
C GLU A 244 -20.59 -1.69 -0.13
N PRO A 245 -20.85 -1.98 1.16
CA PRO A 245 -20.15 -1.34 2.28
C PRO A 245 -18.64 -1.62 2.23
N VAL A 246 -17.85 -0.67 2.70
CA VAL A 246 -16.42 -0.89 2.90
C VAL A 246 -16.22 -1.66 4.21
N PRO A 247 -15.55 -2.83 4.19
CA PRO A 247 -15.25 -3.59 5.40
C PRO A 247 -14.21 -2.86 6.26
N THR A 248 -14.17 -3.17 7.56
CA THR A 248 -13.33 -2.49 8.54
C THR A 248 -11.84 -2.48 8.17
N THR A 249 -11.32 -3.58 7.64
CA THR A 249 -9.93 -3.69 7.19
C THR A 249 -9.62 -2.65 6.10
N LEU A 250 -10.45 -2.59 5.06
CA LEU A 250 -10.32 -1.61 3.99
C LEU A 250 -10.54 -0.17 4.51
N ALA A 251 -11.48 0.06 5.43
CA ALA A 251 -11.70 1.39 6.01
C ALA A 251 -10.45 1.93 6.72
N LEU A 252 -9.74 1.08 7.46
CA LEU A 252 -8.47 1.41 8.11
C LEU A 252 -7.40 1.78 7.08
N PHE A 253 -7.26 0.96 6.04
CA PHE A 253 -6.31 1.20 4.96
C PHE A 253 -6.59 2.53 4.24
N ILE A 254 -7.85 2.78 3.85
CA ILE A 254 -8.28 4.01 3.19
C ILE A 254 -8.02 5.23 4.07
N THR A 255 -8.29 5.11 5.37
CA THR A 255 -8.05 6.18 6.34
C THR A 255 -6.57 6.57 6.35
N LYS A 256 -5.66 5.60 6.44
CA LYS A 256 -4.21 5.85 6.34
C LYS A 256 -3.81 6.39 4.97
N ALA A 257 -4.27 5.79 3.89
CA ALA A 257 -3.93 6.21 2.53
C ALA A 257 -4.33 7.68 2.27
N ARG A 258 -5.47 8.13 2.83
CA ARG A 258 -5.86 9.55 2.81
C ARG A 258 -4.86 10.43 3.57
N ILE A 259 -4.40 10.01 4.75
CA ILE A 259 -3.40 10.77 5.53
C ILE A 259 -2.11 10.95 4.71
N ASP A 260 -1.62 9.87 4.09
CA ASP A 260 -0.40 9.92 3.29
C ASP A 260 -0.57 10.76 2.02
N LEU A 261 -1.74 10.69 1.38
CA LEU A 261 -2.09 11.57 0.28
C LEU A 261 -2.12 13.05 0.70
N ASN A 262 -2.74 13.36 1.85
CA ASN A 262 -2.83 14.72 2.38
C ASN A 262 -1.45 15.31 2.71
N LYS A 263 -0.49 14.49 3.15
CA LYS A 263 0.91 14.91 3.34
C LYS A 263 1.55 15.35 2.01
N LEU A 264 1.33 14.59 0.92
CA LEU A 264 1.84 14.93 -0.42
C LEU A 264 1.19 16.20 -0.97
N ILE A 265 -0.11 16.37 -0.77
CA ILE A 265 -0.84 17.59 -1.15
C ILE A 265 -0.30 18.80 -0.37
N SER A 266 -0.01 18.63 0.93
CA SER A 266 0.42 19.72 1.80
C SER A 266 1.89 20.12 1.59
N SER A 267 2.78 19.16 1.30
CA SER A 267 4.21 19.46 1.06
C SER A 267 4.43 20.35 -0.16
N LYS A 268 3.58 20.25 -1.20
CA LYS A 268 3.66 21.11 -2.39
C LYS A 268 3.12 22.53 -2.19
N LYS A 269 2.27 22.75 -1.17
CA LYS A 269 1.66 24.07 -0.89
C LYS A 269 2.66 25.11 -0.38
N GLN A 270 3.83 24.71 0.10
CA GLN A 270 4.82 25.65 0.64
C GLN A 270 5.47 26.56 -0.42
N GLY A 271 5.24 26.34 -1.73
CA GLY A 271 5.86 27.13 -2.80
C GLY A 271 4.93 27.98 -3.69
N LYS A 272 3.62 27.68 -3.79
CA LYS A 272 2.70 28.36 -4.74
C LYS A 272 1.27 28.41 -4.19
N LYS A 273 0.59 29.56 -4.36
CA LYS A 273 -0.86 29.75 -4.06
C LYS A 273 -1.74 28.98 -5.06
N ILE A 274 -1.63 27.65 -5.12
CA ILE A 274 -2.46 26.82 -5.99
C ILE A 274 -3.84 26.68 -5.34
N LYS A 275 -4.87 27.18 -6.03
CA LYS A 275 -6.27 27.26 -5.56
C LYS A 275 -7.01 25.90 -5.53
N ARG A 276 -6.42 24.82 -6.07
CA ARG A 276 -7.04 23.50 -6.09
C ARG A 276 -6.60 22.68 -4.89
N LEU A 277 -7.35 22.82 -3.79
CA LEU A 277 -6.95 22.33 -2.47
C LEU A 277 -6.93 20.79 -2.32
N GLU A 278 -7.46 20.04 -3.31
CA GLU A 278 -7.77 18.61 -3.19
C GLU A 278 -7.26 17.72 -4.34
N GLU A 279 -6.36 18.25 -5.17
CA GLU A 279 -5.79 17.54 -6.32
C GLU A 279 -4.30 17.23 -6.07
N ILE A 280 -3.88 16.04 -6.48
CA ILE A 280 -2.48 15.59 -6.47
C ILE A 280 -2.00 15.41 -7.90
N HIS A 281 -0.72 15.65 -8.17
CA HIS A 281 -0.16 15.37 -9.49
C HIS A 281 -0.09 13.85 -9.71
N ILE A 282 -0.41 13.38 -10.92
CA ILE A 282 -0.52 11.94 -11.23
C ILE A 282 0.74 11.14 -10.86
N ILE A 283 1.93 11.73 -11.00
CA ILE A 283 3.20 11.06 -10.67
C ILE A 283 3.31 10.80 -9.17
N ASP A 284 2.94 11.77 -8.32
CA ASP A 284 3.02 11.55 -6.88
C ASP A 284 2.00 10.50 -6.46
N ALA A 285 0.81 10.52 -7.09
CA ALA A 285 -0.21 9.49 -6.86
C ALA A 285 0.32 8.10 -7.25
N ILE A 286 0.93 7.95 -8.42
CA ILE A 286 1.56 6.70 -8.86
C ILE A 286 2.66 6.28 -7.87
N ASN A 287 3.55 7.18 -7.47
CA ASN A 287 4.61 6.87 -6.52
C ASN A 287 4.04 6.44 -5.16
N LEU A 288 2.96 7.08 -4.69
CA LEU A 288 2.25 6.65 -3.49
C LEU A 288 1.70 5.23 -3.68
N VAL A 289 1.06 4.90 -4.80
CA VAL A 289 0.59 3.54 -5.09
C VAL A 289 1.72 2.51 -5.09
N HIS A 290 2.89 2.85 -5.63
CA HIS A 290 4.05 1.97 -5.59
C HIS A 290 4.50 1.68 -4.15
N ASN A 291 4.45 2.68 -3.27
CA ASN A 291 4.75 2.51 -1.86
C ASN A 291 3.65 1.73 -1.13
N LEU A 292 2.38 1.95 -1.49
CA LEU A 292 1.24 1.24 -0.92
C LEU A 292 1.25 -0.25 -1.26
N PHE A 293 1.71 -0.62 -2.45
CA PHE A 293 1.70 -1.99 -2.97
C PHE A 293 3.08 -2.40 -3.46
N GLU A 294 4.06 -2.39 -2.54
CA GLU A 294 5.44 -2.78 -2.85
C GLU A 294 5.50 -4.26 -3.31
N ASN A 295 4.82 -5.14 -2.57
CA ASN A 295 4.83 -6.59 -2.75
C ASN A 295 3.63 -7.13 -3.56
N ASP A 296 2.62 -6.31 -3.83
CA ASP A 296 1.43 -6.71 -4.60
C ASP A 296 1.41 -6.02 -5.96
N LYS A 297 2.01 -6.69 -6.94
CA LYS A 297 2.09 -6.20 -8.32
C LYS A 297 0.72 -6.08 -8.97
N PHE A 298 -0.25 -6.92 -8.60
CA PHE A 298 -1.61 -6.89 -9.14
C PHE A 298 -2.35 -5.64 -8.69
N SER A 299 -2.47 -5.42 -7.37
CA SER A 299 -3.15 -4.25 -6.81
C SER A 299 -2.50 -2.96 -7.25
N ARG A 300 -1.15 -2.93 -7.27
CA ARG A 300 -0.38 -1.80 -7.78
C ARG A 300 -0.76 -1.44 -9.21
N THR A 301 -0.69 -2.41 -10.12
CA THR A 301 -0.94 -2.19 -11.54
C THR A 301 -2.38 -1.75 -11.76
N ARG A 302 -3.33 -2.45 -11.14
CA ARG A 302 -4.76 -2.14 -11.26
C ARG A 302 -5.09 -0.76 -10.72
N THR A 303 -4.53 -0.37 -9.58
CA THR A 303 -4.74 0.96 -9.01
C THR A 303 -4.21 2.03 -9.96
N ILE A 304 -2.98 1.89 -10.48
CA ILE A 304 -2.41 2.85 -11.44
C ILE A 304 -3.31 3.00 -12.68
N VAL A 305 -3.84 1.90 -13.22
CA VAL A 305 -4.77 1.94 -14.36
C VAL A 305 -6.02 2.77 -14.05
N LEU A 306 -6.60 2.57 -12.86
CA LEU A 306 -7.79 3.29 -12.42
C LEU A 306 -7.56 4.77 -12.11
N LEU A 307 -6.30 5.21 -11.94
CA LEU A 307 -5.94 6.61 -11.68
C LEU A 307 -5.82 7.46 -12.96
N LYS A 308 -6.22 6.94 -14.13
CA LYS A 308 -6.15 7.68 -15.40
C LYS A 308 -6.86 9.05 -15.27
N PRO A 309 -6.17 10.18 -15.47
CA PRO A 309 -6.82 11.49 -15.48
C PRO A 309 -7.89 11.58 -16.57
N LYS A 310 -9.03 12.21 -16.26
CA LYS A 310 -10.17 12.32 -17.19
C LYS A 310 -9.84 12.98 -18.54
N LEU A 311 -8.85 13.87 -18.54
CA LEU A 311 -8.41 14.61 -19.73
C LEU A 311 -7.43 13.81 -20.61
N MET A 312 -6.94 12.67 -20.14
CA MET A 312 -5.95 11.86 -20.85
C MET A 312 -6.60 10.69 -21.58
N SER A 313 -6.25 10.53 -22.86
CA SER A 313 -6.65 9.34 -23.63
C SER A 313 -6.01 8.06 -23.09
N GLU A 314 -6.54 6.91 -23.48
CA GLU A 314 -5.99 5.61 -23.05
C GLU A 314 -4.59 5.39 -23.63
N GLU A 315 -4.39 5.75 -24.89
CA GLU A 315 -3.10 5.69 -25.58
C GLU A 315 -2.06 6.54 -24.86
N GLU A 316 -2.40 7.79 -24.55
CA GLU A 316 -1.49 8.70 -23.87
C GLU A 316 -1.16 8.24 -22.46
N PHE A 317 -2.14 7.68 -21.73
CA PHE A 317 -1.91 7.20 -20.38
C PHE A 317 -1.05 5.94 -20.33
N LEU A 318 -1.24 5.03 -21.29
CA LEU A 318 -0.39 3.85 -21.43
C LEU A 318 1.06 4.25 -21.74
N LEU A 319 1.27 5.14 -22.71
CA LEU A 319 2.60 5.68 -23.02
C LEU A 319 3.21 6.43 -21.83
N PHE A 320 2.40 7.21 -21.11
CA PHE A 320 2.83 7.92 -19.91
C PHE A 320 3.33 6.94 -18.84
N ARG A 321 2.62 5.83 -18.61
CA ARG A 321 3.04 4.79 -17.65
C ARG A 321 4.33 4.10 -18.07
N ILE A 322 4.46 3.74 -19.35
CA ILE A 322 5.66 3.13 -19.90
C ILE A 322 6.85 4.09 -19.72
N CYS A 323 6.74 5.34 -20.17
CA CYS A 323 7.77 6.36 -20.00
C CYS A 323 8.12 6.59 -18.52
N ASN A 324 7.13 6.63 -17.63
CA ASN A 324 7.36 6.76 -16.19
C ASN A 324 8.20 5.60 -15.64
N LYS A 325 7.92 4.36 -16.06
CA LYS A 325 8.70 3.21 -15.62
C LYS A 325 10.14 3.26 -16.16
N ILE A 326 10.33 3.64 -17.42
CA ILE A 326 11.66 3.80 -18.05
C ILE A 326 12.49 4.86 -17.31
N VAL A 327 11.89 6.02 -17.00
CA VAL A 327 12.57 7.08 -16.25
C VAL A 327 12.91 6.62 -14.83
N ARG A 328 12.03 5.86 -14.17
CA ARG A 328 12.28 5.32 -12.83
C ARG A 328 13.36 4.23 -12.80
N SER A 329 13.52 3.46 -13.87
CA SER A 329 14.64 2.51 -14.00
C SER A 329 15.95 3.19 -14.38
N GLY A 330 15.94 4.51 -14.65
CA GLY A 330 17.13 5.26 -15.06
C GLY A 330 17.62 4.89 -16.47
N GLN A 331 16.72 4.40 -17.32
CA GLN A 331 17.03 3.95 -18.67
C GLN A 331 16.56 4.97 -19.72
N THR A 332 17.04 4.83 -20.95
CA THR A 332 16.55 5.57 -22.11
C THR A 332 15.65 4.68 -22.97
N SER A 333 14.85 5.29 -23.86
CA SER A 333 14.02 4.55 -24.82
C SER A 333 14.83 3.61 -25.69
N GLU A 334 16.04 4.00 -26.08
CA GLU A 334 16.95 3.19 -26.91
C GLU A 334 17.45 1.97 -26.14
N ILE A 335 17.83 2.14 -24.86
CA ILE A 335 18.28 1.01 -24.02
C ILE A 335 17.14 0.01 -23.86
N VAL A 336 15.93 0.48 -23.62
CA VAL A 336 14.75 -0.38 -23.45
C VAL A 336 14.42 -1.12 -24.75
N PHE A 337 14.54 -0.45 -25.90
CA PHE A 337 14.40 -1.11 -27.19
C PHE A 337 15.38 -2.29 -27.34
N PHE A 338 16.67 -2.08 -27.02
CA PHE A 338 17.66 -3.16 -27.08
C PHE A 338 17.41 -4.29 -26.07
N MET A 339 16.73 -3.99 -24.94
CA MET A 339 16.31 -5.04 -24.01
C MET A 339 15.14 -5.86 -24.56
N PHE A 340 14.31 -5.28 -25.43
CA PHE A 340 13.19 -5.97 -26.07
C PHE A 340 13.65 -6.75 -27.31
N ASP A 341 14.66 -6.24 -28.02
CA ASP A 341 15.28 -6.87 -29.19
C ASP A 341 16.23 -8.01 -28.79
N VAL A 342 15.64 -9.12 -28.32
CA VAL A 342 16.38 -10.33 -27.91
C VAL A 342 17.20 -10.91 -29.08
N GLU A 343 16.74 -10.72 -30.31
CA GLU A 343 17.37 -11.26 -31.53
C GLU A 343 18.45 -10.34 -32.10
N SER A 344 18.59 -9.11 -31.59
CA SER A 344 19.54 -8.10 -32.06
C SER A 344 19.41 -7.76 -33.54
N GLN A 345 18.18 -7.72 -34.06
CA GLN A 345 17.88 -7.43 -35.48
C GLN A 345 17.64 -5.94 -35.75
N ASN A 346 17.68 -5.07 -34.74
CA ASN A 346 17.26 -3.67 -34.76
C ASN A 346 15.77 -3.46 -35.09
N GLU A 347 14.98 -4.51 -35.02
CA GLU A 347 13.54 -4.50 -35.18
C GLU A 347 12.91 -5.45 -34.14
N ILE A 348 11.74 -5.10 -33.64
CA ILE A 348 11.04 -5.91 -32.64
C ILE A 348 9.60 -6.23 -33.05
N SER A 349 9.12 -7.43 -32.72
CA SER A 349 7.72 -7.79 -32.88
C SER A 349 6.85 -7.26 -31.73
N MET A 350 5.52 -7.26 -31.90
CA MET A 350 4.60 -6.91 -30.81
C MET A 350 4.71 -7.88 -29.62
N ASP A 351 4.96 -9.17 -29.88
CA ASP A 351 5.16 -10.17 -28.83
C ASP A 351 6.41 -9.86 -27.99
N GLN A 352 7.50 -9.43 -28.65
CA GLN A 352 8.70 -8.96 -27.96
C GLN A 352 8.44 -7.69 -27.15
N ILE A 353 7.55 -6.79 -27.60
CA ILE A 353 7.13 -5.63 -26.81
C ILE A 353 6.33 -6.07 -25.58
N TYR A 354 5.41 -7.03 -25.72
CA TYR A 354 4.62 -7.54 -24.60
C TYR A 354 5.49 -8.23 -23.56
N GLU A 355 6.34 -9.15 -24.00
CA GLU A 355 7.28 -9.87 -23.14
C GLU A 355 8.32 -8.93 -22.53
N GLY A 356 8.86 -7.99 -23.32
CA GLY A 356 9.78 -6.97 -22.86
C GLY A 356 9.15 -6.03 -21.82
N THR A 357 7.91 -5.59 -22.05
CA THR A 357 7.17 -4.76 -21.08
C THR A 357 6.92 -5.52 -19.78
N LYS A 358 6.57 -6.81 -19.86
CA LYS A 358 6.36 -7.69 -18.71
C LYS A 358 7.64 -7.96 -17.93
N LYS A 359 8.73 -8.32 -18.61
CA LYS A 359 10.00 -8.78 -18.02
C LYS A 359 10.94 -7.64 -17.67
N CYS A 360 11.20 -6.73 -18.60
CA CYS A 360 12.19 -5.66 -18.41
C CYS A 360 11.61 -4.44 -17.69
N LEU A 361 10.34 -4.09 -17.95
CA LEU A 361 9.68 -2.97 -17.29
C LEU A 361 8.85 -3.41 -16.07
N GLU A 362 8.71 -4.71 -15.81
CA GLU A 362 7.85 -5.27 -14.76
C GLU A 362 6.43 -4.68 -14.80
N MET A 363 5.92 -4.42 -15.99
CA MET A 363 4.59 -3.86 -16.22
C MET A 363 3.70 -4.93 -16.83
N PHE A 364 2.62 -5.26 -16.15
CA PHE A 364 1.59 -6.10 -16.75
C PHE A 364 0.63 -5.23 -17.54
N LEU A 365 0.37 -5.64 -18.78
CA LEU A 365 -0.60 -5.02 -19.66
C LEU A 365 -1.88 -5.86 -19.65
N THR A 366 -3.02 -5.19 -19.50
CA THR A 366 -4.32 -5.82 -19.68
C THR A 366 -4.56 -6.17 -21.16
N PRO A 367 -5.45 -7.11 -21.52
CA PRO A 367 -5.78 -7.38 -22.92
C PRO A 367 -6.27 -6.12 -23.65
N ASN A 368 -6.98 -5.23 -22.95
CA ASN A 368 -7.38 -3.94 -23.51
C ASN A 368 -6.17 -3.04 -23.75
N GLU A 369 -5.19 -3.01 -22.85
CA GLU A 369 -3.96 -2.23 -23.04
C GLU A 369 -3.06 -2.80 -24.13
N GLN A 370 -3.04 -4.12 -24.33
CA GLN A 370 -2.35 -4.75 -25.46
C GLN A 370 -2.93 -4.25 -26.79
N LYS A 371 -4.27 -4.25 -26.92
CA LYS A 371 -4.96 -3.66 -28.09
C LYS A 371 -4.67 -2.17 -28.29
N VAL A 372 -4.62 -1.41 -27.19
CA VAL A 372 -4.23 0.02 -27.22
C VAL A 372 -2.77 0.17 -27.69
N LEU A 373 -1.88 -0.72 -27.27
CA LEU A 373 -0.48 -0.72 -27.69
C LEU A 373 -0.33 -1.05 -29.19
N GLU A 374 -1.04 -2.08 -29.69
CA GLU A 374 -1.12 -2.39 -31.13
C GLU A 374 -1.57 -1.18 -31.93
N LYS A 375 -2.59 -0.47 -31.45
CA LYS A 375 -3.09 0.75 -32.08
C LYS A 375 -2.05 1.87 -32.10
N ILE A 376 -1.27 2.05 -31.03
CA ILE A 376 -0.21 3.08 -30.96
C ILE A 376 0.87 2.83 -32.01
N PHE A 377 1.28 1.56 -32.17
CA PHE A 377 2.29 1.16 -33.14
C PHE A 377 1.72 0.97 -34.55
N GLY A 378 0.40 0.90 -34.72
CA GLY A 378 -0.29 0.94 -36.00
C GLY A 378 -0.02 -0.27 -36.89
N GLN A 379 0.20 -1.44 -36.28
CA GLN A 379 0.73 -2.62 -36.95
C GLN A 379 -0.32 -3.70 -37.17
N LYS A 380 -0.27 -4.34 -38.33
CA LYS A 380 -1.00 -5.60 -38.62
C LYS A 380 -0.19 -6.76 -38.05
N GLU A 381 -0.81 -7.90 -37.78
CA GLU A 381 -0.10 -9.11 -37.32
C GLU A 381 1.14 -9.40 -38.21
N GLY A 382 2.28 -9.61 -37.56
CA GLY A 382 3.54 -9.99 -38.22
C GLY A 382 4.43 -8.84 -38.74
N SER A 383 4.04 -7.57 -38.62
CA SER A 383 4.97 -6.48 -38.93
C SER A 383 6.00 -6.29 -37.81
N LEU A 384 7.18 -5.81 -38.21
CA LEU A 384 8.30 -5.52 -37.32
C LEU A 384 8.39 -4.01 -37.04
N ILE A 385 8.79 -3.65 -35.82
CA ILE A 385 8.88 -2.28 -35.33
C ILE A 385 10.34 -1.88 -35.28
N SER A 386 10.74 -0.93 -36.12
CA SER A 386 12.10 -0.41 -36.13
C SER A 386 12.40 0.43 -34.87
N ARG A 387 13.68 0.46 -34.48
CA ARG A 387 14.17 1.26 -33.35
C ARG A 387 13.73 2.72 -33.38
N ASP A 388 13.85 3.36 -34.54
CA ASP A 388 13.56 4.79 -34.67
C ASP A 388 12.05 5.06 -34.53
N PHE A 389 11.21 4.15 -35.04
CA PHE A 389 9.76 4.23 -34.86
C PHE A 389 9.38 4.03 -33.39
N PHE A 390 9.97 3.03 -32.71
CA PHE A 390 9.75 2.81 -31.29
C PHE A 390 10.11 4.04 -30.44
N CYS A 391 11.30 4.60 -30.65
CA CYS A 391 11.78 5.78 -29.92
C CYS A 391 10.94 7.04 -30.25
N SER A 392 10.37 7.12 -31.46
CA SER A 392 9.44 8.21 -31.82
C SER A 392 8.13 8.16 -31.03
N LYS A 393 7.63 6.95 -30.71
CA LYS A 393 6.42 6.73 -29.92
C LYS A 393 6.68 6.86 -28.43
N ILE A 394 7.77 6.28 -27.94
CA ILE A 394 8.19 6.34 -26.53
C ILE A 394 9.14 7.52 -26.34
N ASN A 395 8.59 8.73 -26.49
CA ASN A 395 9.37 9.96 -26.42
C ASN A 395 9.48 10.49 -24.98
N LEU A 396 10.64 10.27 -24.35
CA LEU A 396 10.91 10.72 -22.98
C LEU A 396 10.90 12.25 -22.83
N LYS A 397 11.19 13.03 -23.90
CA LYS A 397 11.14 14.50 -23.84
C LYS A 397 9.71 14.97 -23.71
N THR A 398 8.81 14.45 -24.54
CA THR A 398 7.37 14.72 -24.45
C THR A 398 6.81 14.30 -23.11
N TYR A 399 7.26 13.16 -22.57
CA TYR A 399 6.91 12.74 -21.21
C TYR A 399 7.34 13.78 -20.17
N LEU A 400 8.62 14.20 -20.15
CA LEU A 400 9.14 15.20 -19.20
C LEU A 400 8.45 16.56 -19.29
N GLU A 401 7.96 16.95 -20.46
CA GLU A 401 7.12 18.13 -20.65
C GLU A 401 5.73 17.93 -20.03
N LYS A 402 5.08 16.79 -20.32
CA LYS A 402 3.77 16.43 -19.76
C LYS A 402 3.79 16.36 -18.24
N ILE A 403 4.85 15.86 -17.61
CA ILE A 403 5.01 15.85 -16.14
C ILE A 403 4.91 17.25 -15.52
N LYS A 404 5.24 18.30 -16.26
CA LYS A 404 5.18 19.67 -15.78
C LYS A 404 3.79 20.29 -15.94
N ASP A 405 2.89 19.62 -16.63
CA ASP A 405 1.54 20.09 -16.87
C ASP A 405 0.71 20.00 -15.58
N GLU A 406 0.33 21.17 -15.04
CA GLU A 406 -0.51 21.29 -13.86
C GLU A 406 -1.93 20.74 -14.08
N SER A 407 -2.32 20.42 -15.32
CA SER A 407 -3.60 19.77 -15.64
C SER A 407 -3.62 18.27 -15.34
N LEU A 408 -2.46 17.63 -15.22
CA LEU A 408 -2.34 16.18 -14.98
C LEU A 408 -2.47 15.82 -13.52
N THR A 409 -3.68 16.02 -13.02
CA THR A 409 -4.02 15.82 -11.62
C THR A 409 -5.05 14.74 -11.41
N VAL A 410 -4.97 14.11 -10.25
CA VAL A 410 -5.97 13.19 -9.72
C VAL A 410 -6.57 13.81 -8.46
N SER A 411 -7.89 13.87 -8.39
CA SER A 411 -8.60 14.31 -7.18
C SER A 411 -8.50 13.26 -6.07
N LYS A 412 -8.50 13.71 -4.81
CA LYS A 412 -8.53 12.85 -3.62
C LYS A 412 -9.58 11.73 -3.68
N TRP A 413 -10.82 12.04 -4.04
CA TRP A 413 -11.89 11.03 -4.10
C TRP A 413 -11.62 9.98 -5.18
N HIS A 414 -11.07 10.36 -6.33
CA HIS A 414 -10.77 9.41 -7.42
C HIS A 414 -9.67 8.43 -6.99
N PHE A 415 -8.69 8.91 -6.23
CA PHE A 415 -7.67 8.06 -5.64
C PHE A 415 -8.24 7.05 -4.64
N LEU A 416 -9.10 7.50 -3.71
CA LEU A 416 -9.72 6.61 -2.73
C LEU A 416 -10.68 5.60 -3.37
N ASP A 417 -11.46 6.03 -4.37
CA ASP A 417 -12.35 5.16 -5.14
C ASP A 417 -11.58 4.07 -5.89
N ALA A 418 -10.44 4.42 -6.51
CA ALA A 418 -9.57 3.45 -7.16
C ALA A 418 -9.10 2.36 -6.18
N LEU A 419 -8.75 2.72 -4.94
CA LEU A 419 -8.36 1.74 -3.91
C LEU A 419 -9.51 0.83 -3.50
N ILE A 420 -10.74 1.37 -3.39
CA ILE A 420 -11.94 0.58 -3.09
C ILE A 420 -12.19 -0.44 -4.21
N GLU A 421 -12.14 0.00 -5.47
CA GLU A 421 -12.40 -0.86 -6.62
C GLU A 421 -11.30 -1.94 -6.79
N VAL A 422 -10.04 -1.63 -6.48
CA VAL A 422 -8.97 -2.64 -6.45
C VAL A 422 -9.22 -3.66 -5.35
N TYR A 423 -9.59 -3.23 -4.14
CA TYR A 423 -9.92 -4.16 -3.06
C TYR A 423 -11.03 -5.12 -3.46
N LYS A 424 -12.12 -4.64 -4.05
CA LYS A 424 -13.22 -5.49 -4.54
C LYS A 424 -12.74 -6.50 -5.57
N ALA A 425 -11.88 -6.08 -6.50
CA ALA A 425 -11.30 -6.97 -7.49
C ALA A 425 -10.41 -8.05 -6.85
N VAL A 426 -9.63 -7.70 -5.83
CA VAL A 426 -8.82 -8.67 -5.05
C VAL A 426 -9.70 -9.62 -4.27
N GLN A 427 -10.73 -9.12 -3.58
CA GLN A 427 -11.68 -9.93 -2.82
C GLN A 427 -12.36 -10.94 -3.75
N LEU A 428 -12.89 -10.48 -4.89
CA LEU A 428 -13.50 -11.37 -5.88
C LEU A 428 -12.49 -12.40 -6.39
N LYS A 429 -11.24 -12.00 -6.67
CA LYS A 429 -10.17 -12.91 -7.13
C LYS A 429 -9.90 -14.01 -6.15
N ASP A 430 -9.69 -13.65 -4.90
CA ASP A 430 -9.38 -14.60 -3.85
C ASP A 430 -10.58 -15.51 -3.59
N THR A 431 -11.81 -14.99 -3.53
CA THR A 431 -13.02 -15.78 -3.34
C THR A 431 -13.22 -16.79 -4.47
N VAL A 432 -12.96 -16.41 -5.73
CA VAL A 432 -13.06 -17.32 -6.89
C VAL A 432 -12.05 -18.45 -6.79
N VAL A 433 -10.80 -18.15 -6.43
CA VAL A 433 -9.74 -19.17 -6.28
C VAL A 433 -10.10 -20.13 -5.14
N LEU A 434 -10.54 -19.61 -4.00
CA LEU A 434 -10.94 -20.43 -2.85
C LEU A 434 -12.17 -21.29 -3.13
N THR A 435 -13.15 -20.74 -3.86
CA THR A 435 -14.32 -21.50 -4.33
C THR A 435 -13.89 -22.64 -5.24
N SER A 436 -13.00 -22.37 -6.20
CA SER A 436 -12.47 -23.42 -7.08
C SER A 436 -11.72 -24.51 -6.31
N LEU A 437 -10.89 -24.13 -5.32
CA LEU A 437 -10.14 -25.07 -4.49
C LEU A 437 -11.09 -25.96 -3.68
N PHE A 438 -12.12 -25.37 -3.07
CA PHE A 438 -13.10 -26.09 -2.26
C PHE A 438 -13.95 -27.05 -3.12
N GLN A 439 -14.40 -26.60 -4.29
CA GLN A 439 -15.23 -27.41 -5.19
C GLN A 439 -14.50 -28.64 -5.75
N ASN A 440 -13.15 -28.66 -5.79
CA ASN A 440 -12.38 -29.82 -6.23
C ASN A 440 -12.69 -31.09 -5.41
N TYR A 441 -13.14 -30.93 -4.16
CA TYR A 441 -13.54 -32.04 -3.29
C TYR A 441 -14.96 -32.55 -3.57
N LYS A 442 -15.76 -31.83 -4.38
CA LYS A 442 -17.14 -32.18 -4.79
C LYS A 442 -18.08 -32.47 -3.60
N LYS A 443 -17.88 -31.78 -2.48
CA LYS A 443 -18.68 -31.90 -1.25
C LYS A 443 -19.22 -30.54 -0.82
N VAL A 444 -20.34 -30.57 -0.09
CA VAL A 444 -20.91 -29.37 0.53
C VAL A 444 -20.10 -28.95 1.76
N LYS A 445 -19.56 -29.93 2.49
CA LYS A 445 -18.71 -29.75 3.66
C LYS A 445 -17.44 -30.56 3.50
N VAL A 446 -16.32 -29.99 3.91
CA VAL A 446 -15.03 -30.68 3.91
C VAL A 446 -14.75 -31.24 5.30
N SER A 447 -14.19 -32.45 5.34
CA SER A 447 -13.69 -33.06 6.57
C SER A 447 -12.39 -32.37 7.03
N GLN A 448 -11.99 -32.63 8.27
CA GLN A 448 -10.76 -32.09 8.87
C GLN A 448 -9.51 -32.34 8.02
N ASN A 449 -9.32 -33.57 7.53
CA ASN A 449 -8.15 -33.92 6.71
C ASN A 449 -8.15 -33.19 5.36
N GLU A 450 -9.32 -33.04 4.74
CA GLU A 450 -9.46 -32.30 3.47
C GLU A 450 -9.21 -30.80 3.67
N PHE A 451 -9.70 -30.25 4.79
CA PHE A 451 -9.41 -28.87 5.18
C PHE A 451 -7.90 -28.65 5.38
N TYR A 452 -7.20 -29.54 6.09
CA TYR A 452 -5.76 -29.43 6.29
C TYR A 452 -4.99 -29.47 4.97
N ASP A 453 -5.37 -30.35 4.05
CA ASP A 453 -4.80 -30.42 2.70
C ASP A 453 -5.02 -29.11 1.93
N MET A 454 -6.20 -28.50 2.01
CA MET A 454 -6.45 -27.18 1.41
C MET A 454 -5.59 -26.07 2.03
N ILE A 455 -5.48 -26.02 3.36
CA ILE A 455 -4.66 -25.01 4.05
C ILE A 455 -3.18 -25.18 3.67
N TYR A 456 -2.66 -26.40 3.62
CA TYR A 456 -1.29 -26.68 3.20
C TYR A 456 -1.03 -26.26 1.75
N LYS A 457 -1.99 -26.50 0.84
CA LYS A 457 -1.90 -26.04 -0.56
C LYS A 457 -1.89 -24.52 -0.69
N LEU A 458 -2.63 -23.82 0.18
CA LEU A 458 -2.67 -22.36 0.20
C LEU A 458 -1.41 -21.77 0.82
N ASP A 459 -0.91 -22.34 1.91
CA ASP A 459 0.27 -21.87 2.61
C ASP A 459 1.01 -23.01 3.33
N SER A 460 2.07 -23.49 2.68
CA SER A 460 2.92 -24.55 3.21
C SER A 460 3.80 -24.13 4.40
N LYS A 461 3.79 -22.84 4.77
CA LYS A 461 4.55 -22.32 5.93
C LYS A 461 3.79 -22.44 7.25
N ILE A 462 2.49 -22.70 7.21
CA ILE A 462 1.70 -22.90 8.42
C ILE A 462 2.13 -24.22 9.08
N LEU A 463 2.41 -24.16 10.37
CA LEU A 463 2.88 -25.32 11.12
C LEU A 463 1.72 -26.32 11.35
N PRO A 464 1.96 -27.64 11.29
CA PRO A 464 0.89 -28.64 11.42
C PRO A 464 0.08 -28.58 12.72
N ASP A 465 0.66 -28.09 13.81
CA ASP A 465 0.03 -27.88 15.11
C ASP A 465 -0.98 -26.71 15.11
N GLN A 466 -0.90 -25.81 14.14
CA GLN A 466 -1.85 -24.71 13.96
C GLN A 466 -3.11 -25.15 13.20
N TYR A 467 -3.04 -26.22 12.41
CA TYR A 467 -4.18 -26.67 11.61
C TYR A 467 -5.44 -26.99 12.41
N PRO A 468 -5.39 -27.70 13.57
CA PRO A 468 -6.57 -27.92 14.40
C PRO A 468 -7.21 -26.62 14.85
N LEU A 469 -6.43 -25.63 15.28
CA LEU A 469 -6.93 -24.33 15.73
C LEU A 469 -7.64 -23.56 14.61
N ILE A 470 -7.11 -23.62 13.39
CA ILE A 470 -7.71 -22.97 12.22
C ILE A 470 -9.01 -23.69 11.81
N TYR A 471 -9.03 -25.02 11.90
CA TYR A 471 -10.22 -25.81 11.61
C TYR A 471 -11.35 -25.56 12.62
N ASP A 472 -11.03 -25.53 13.92
CA ASP A 472 -11.99 -25.22 14.97
C ASP A 472 -12.57 -23.81 14.77
N GLU A 473 -11.73 -22.82 14.43
CA GLU A 473 -12.20 -21.48 14.08
C GLU A 473 -13.15 -21.50 12.88
N ALA A 474 -12.84 -22.30 11.84
CA ALA A 474 -13.70 -22.42 10.68
C ALA A 474 -15.06 -23.06 11.03
N LEU A 475 -15.08 -24.10 11.87
CA LEU A 475 -16.33 -24.70 12.34
C LEU A 475 -17.20 -23.68 13.08
N MET A 476 -16.61 -22.81 13.90
CA MET A 476 -17.32 -21.75 14.61
C MET A 476 -17.94 -20.69 13.68
N LYS A 477 -17.50 -20.61 12.43
CA LYS A 477 -18.04 -19.69 11.41
C LYS A 477 -19.07 -20.33 10.47
N ASN A 478 -19.40 -21.60 10.66
CA ASN A 478 -20.45 -22.24 9.89
C ASN A 478 -21.80 -21.54 10.14
N SER A 479 -22.41 -21.06 9.05
CA SER A 479 -23.72 -20.39 9.10
C SER A 479 -24.84 -21.30 9.64
N ASP A 480 -24.68 -22.62 9.52
CA ASP A 480 -25.63 -23.63 10.02
C ASP A 480 -25.31 -24.13 11.43
N CYS A 481 -24.28 -23.57 12.09
CA CYS A 481 -23.76 -24.00 13.39
C CYS A 481 -23.43 -25.50 13.48
N SER A 482 -23.24 -26.17 12.35
CA SER A 482 -22.90 -27.59 12.34
C SER A 482 -21.42 -27.81 12.64
N LEU A 483 -21.13 -28.90 13.34
CA LEU A 483 -19.76 -29.36 13.62
C LEU A 483 -19.30 -30.46 12.67
N ASP A 484 -20.17 -30.88 11.74
CA ASP A 484 -19.94 -31.98 10.79
C ASP A 484 -19.26 -31.47 9.50
N GLY A 485 -18.08 -30.87 9.68
CA GLY A 485 -17.25 -30.34 8.59
C GLY A 485 -17.45 -28.86 8.29
N VAL A 486 -16.51 -28.31 7.52
CA VAL A 486 -16.44 -26.87 7.21
C VAL A 486 -17.15 -26.57 5.90
N THR A 487 -18.04 -25.58 5.90
CA THR A 487 -18.73 -25.06 4.70
C THR A 487 -17.83 -24.13 3.88
N LEU A 488 -18.15 -23.92 2.60
CA LEU A 488 -17.40 -23.02 1.71
C LEU A 488 -17.27 -21.60 2.27
N ASP A 489 -18.38 -21.02 2.74
CA ASP A 489 -18.42 -19.68 3.33
C ASP A 489 -17.52 -19.57 4.58
N ALA A 490 -17.60 -20.55 5.48
CA ALA A 490 -16.76 -20.61 6.67
C ALA A 490 -15.26 -20.78 6.34
N PHE A 491 -14.95 -21.57 5.32
CA PHE A 491 -13.58 -21.72 4.80
C PHE A 491 -13.04 -20.38 4.28
N ILE A 492 -13.77 -19.70 3.41
CA ILE A 492 -13.36 -18.39 2.84
C ILE A 492 -13.15 -17.36 3.95
N LYS A 493 -14.11 -17.21 4.87
CA LYS A 493 -14.01 -16.28 6.01
C LYS A 493 -12.81 -16.58 6.90
N THR A 494 -12.47 -17.86 7.07
CA THR A 494 -11.31 -18.26 7.89
C THR A 494 -10.00 -17.96 7.18
N VAL A 495 -9.89 -18.29 5.91
CA VAL A 495 -8.73 -17.96 5.08
C VAL A 495 -8.51 -16.45 5.04
N PHE A 496 -9.57 -15.65 4.88
CA PHE A 496 -9.46 -14.19 4.87
C PHE A 496 -9.06 -13.61 6.22
N ASN A 497 -9.71 -14.02 7.31
CA ASN A 497 -9.39 -13.50 8.65
C ASN A 497 -7.94 -13.82 9.09
N ARG A 498 -7.41 -14.96 8.66
CA ARG A 498 -6.04 -15.40 8.96
C ARG A 498 -5.01 -15.01 7.89
N ALA A 499 -5.45 -14.40 6.79
CA ALA A 499 -4.63 -14.04 5.64
C ALA A 499 -3.78 -15.21 5.08
N ILE A 500 -4.33 -16.43 5.07
CA ILE A 500 -3.64 -17.66 4.67
C ILE A 500 -3.27 -17.59 3.19
N GLY A 501 -2.01 -17.87 2.85
CA GLY A 501 -1.54 -17.84 1.46
C GLY A 501 -1.55 -16.43 0.86
N LYS A 502 -1.44 -15.39 1.71
CA LYS A 502 -1.57 -13.97 1.36
C LYS A 502 -2.96 -13.58 0.80
N ARG A 503 -3.99 -14.41 1.02
CA ARG A 503 -5.37 -14.12 0.63
C ARG A 503 -6.06 -13.20 1.62
N GLY A 504 -7.20 -12.64 1.26
CA GLY A 504 -8.03 -11.85 2.18
C GLY A 504 -7.56 -10.41 2.35
N ALA A 505 -7.00 -9.83 1.29
CA ALA A 505 -6.56 -8.44 1.25
C ALA A 505 -5.53 -8.08 2.34
N ARG A 506 -4.53 -8.94 2.55
CA ARG A 506 -3.42 -8.72 3.49
C ARG A 506 -2.74 -7.38 3.30
N ASP A 507 -2.54 -6.93 2.06
CA ASP A 507 -1.94 -5.63 1.74
C ASP A 507 -2.84 -4.44 2.14
N PHE A 508 -4.12 -4.70 2.42
CA PHE A 508 -5.09 -3.75 2.96
C PHE A 508 -5.33 -3.95 4.48
N SER A 509 -4.54 -4.79 5.16
CA SER A 509 -4.74 -5.14 6.58
C SER A 509 -4.08 -4.19 7.58
N ILE A 510 -4.39 -4.35 8.87
CA ILE A 510 -3.93 -3.52 10.02
C ILE A 510 -2.41 -3.34 10.10
N LEU A 511 -1.64 -4.30 9.56
CA LEU A 511 -0.17 -4.19 9.44
C LEU A 511 0.26 -2.88 8.75
N TYR A 512 -0.66 -2.28 7.97
CA TYR A 512 -0.45 -1.00 7.34
C TYR A 512 -0.39 0.20 8.30
N LEU A 513 -0.82 0.14 9.56
CA LEU A 513 -0.75 1.33 10.46
C LEU A 513 0.70 1.79 10.75
N GLY A 514 1.72 1.07 10.27
CA GLY A 514 3.13 1.40 10.49
C GLY A 514 3.58 1.14 11.92
N VAL A 515 2.68 0.61 12.75
CA VAL A 515 2.97 0.06 14.06
C VAL A 515 3.48 -1.35 13.83
N ARG A 516 4.80 -1.51 13.91
CA ARG A 516 5.42 -2.84 13.85
C ARG A 516 4.84 -3.67 14.99
N THR A 517 4.25 -4.82 14.69
CA THR A 517 3.79 -5.74 15.73
C THR A 517 4.99 -6.31 16.48
N GLU A 518 4.81 -6.74 17.72
CA GLU A 518 5.86 -7.42 18.48
C GLU A 518 6.40 -8.63 17.71
N GLU A 519 5.54 -9.37 17.00
CA GLU A 519 5.94 -10.48 16.12
C GLU A 519 6.89 -10.06 14.99
N GLN A 520 6.62 -8.95 14.29
CA GLN A 520 7.53 -8.42 13.27
C GLN A 520 8.86 -7.96 13.90
N THR A 521 8.79 -7.44 15.11
CA THR A 521 9.97 -7.02 15.87
C THR A 521 10.79 -8.24 16.33
N ILE A 522 10.12 -9.34 16.66
CA ILE A 522 10.73 -10.63 17.03
C ILE A 522 11.33 -11.31 15.80
N GLU A 523 10.64 -11.35 14.65
CA GLU A 523 11.19 -11.89 13.41
C GLU A 523 12.42 -11.11 12.93
N GLU A 524 12.40 -9.76 13.01
CA GLU A 524 13.58 -8.95 12.71
C GLU A 524 14.70 -9.15 13.74
N LYS A 525 14.38 -9.24 15.03
CA LYS A 525 15.38 -9.57 16.07
C LYS A 525 15.99 -10.93 15.84
N GLN A 526 15.20 -11.96 15.54
CA GLN A 526 15.67 -13.30 15.21
C GLN A 526 16.52 -13.30 13.93
N LYS A 527 16.10 -12.59 12.87
CA LYS A 527 16.91 -12.40 11.66
C LYS A 527 18.24 -11.68 11.94
N ASN A 528 18.24 -10.72 12.86
CA ASN A 528 19.43 -9.97 13.23
C ASN A 528 20.34 -10.73 14.21
N GLU A 529 19.79 -11.57 15.07
CA GLU A 529 20.52 -12.45 16.01
C GLU A 529 21.15 -13.64 15.28
N LEU A 530 20.50 -14.20 14.25
CA LEU A 530 21.05 -15.25 13.37
C LEU A 530 22.28 -14.80 12.55
N ILE A 531 22.64 -13.52 12.55
CA ILE A 531 23.77 -12.98 11.77
C ILE A 531 25.09 -12.96 12.58
N ILE A 532 25.11 -13.28 13.88
CA ILE A 532 26.35 -13.20 14.68
C ILE A 532 26.53 -14.42 15.59
N GLU A 533 27.05 -15.51 15.02
CA GLU A 533 28.00 -16.39 15.72
C GLU A 533 29.09 -16.83 14.74
N ILE A 534 30.13 -15.99 14.59
CA ILE A 534 31.42 -16.48 14.09
C ILE A 534 32.14 -17.08 15.31
N PRO A 535 32.50 -18.37 15.32
CA PRO A 535 33.21 -18.98 16.43
C PRO A 535 34.51 -18.23 16.74
N ASN A 536 34.74 -17.90 18.01
CA ASN A 536 35.94 -17.20 18.48
C ASN A 536 37.22 -18.07 18.43
N ASP A 537 37.18 -19.29 17.89
CA ASP A 537 38.26 -20.28 17.96
C ASP A 537 39.35 -20.18 16.88
N ILE A 538 39.47 -19.04 16.18
CA ILE A 538 40.60 -18.79 15.25
C ILE A 538 41.44 -17.58 15.68
N ARG A 539 41.59 -17.36 17.00
CA ARG A 539 42.66 -16.51 17.55
C ARG A 539 43.74 -17.39 18.17
N GLY A 540 44.64 -17.91 17.33
CA GLY A 540 45.78 -18.66 17.87
C GLY A 540 46.82 -19.20 16.91
N LYS A 541 46.76 -18.93 15.60
CA LYS A 541 47.82 -19.36 14.68
C LYS A 541 48.17 -18.24 13.70
N SER A 542 49.31 -17.61 13.96
CA SER A 542 50.04 -16.78 13.00
C SER A 542 50.26 -17.57 11.71
N PRO A 543 50.00 -17.01 10.51
CA PRO A 543 50.40 -17.68 9.28
C PRO A 543 51.93 -17.63 9.18
N LEU A 544 52.56 -18.80 9.15
CA LEU A 544 53.98 -18.95 8.81
C LEU A 544 54.23 -18.41 7.39
N PRO A 545 55.33 -17.70 7.15
CA PRO A 545 55.69 -17.26 5.81
C PRO A 545 56.09 -18.46 4.94
N ILE A 546 55.51 -18.53 3.75
CA ILE A 546 55.85 -19.52 2.72
C ILE A 546 57.17 -19.08 2.08
N TYR A 547 58.25 -19.81 2.34
CA TYR A 547 59.50 -19.69 1.59
C TYR A 547 59.46 -20.64 0.39
N ARG A 548 59.84 -20.13 -0.80
CA ARG A 548 60.19 -20.99 -1.94
C ARG A 548 61.49 -21.73 -1.59
N LYS A 549 61.50 -23.07 -1.72
CA LYS A 549 62.70 -23.89 -1.60
C LYS A 549 63.78 -23.35 -2.57
N GLY A 550 64.86 -22.79 -2.02
CA GLY A 550 66.11 -22.53 -2.76
C GLY A 550 66.55 -21.08 -3.00
N SER A 551 65.99 -20.04 -2.35
CA SER A 551 66.55 -18.67 -2.52
C SER A 551 66.38 -17.78 -1.27
N ASN A 552 67.49 -17.19 -0.80
CA ASN A 552 67.55 -16.26 0.35
C ASN A 552 67.54 -14.77 -0.07
N THR A 553 66.67 -14.36 -0.98
CA THR A 553 66.43 -12.93 -1.27
C THR A 553 64.97 -12.65 -1.62
N PRO A 554 64.35 -11.60 -1.04
CA PRO A 554 63.00 -11.18 -1.40
C PRO A 554 63.00 -10.41 -2.74
N VAL A 555 62.06 -10.76 -3.62
CA VAL A 555 61.87 -10.11 -4.93
C VAL A 555 61.08 -8.82 -4.75
N VAL A 556 61.70 -7.68 -5.09
CA VAL A 556 61.05 -6.38 -5.27
C VAL A 556 60.69 -6.23 -6.75
N SER A 557 59.44 -5.86 -7.07
CA SER A 557 59.02 -5.51 -8.43
C SER A 557 58.91 -3.99 -8.62
N PRO A 558 59.19 -3.45 -9.83
CA PRO A 558 59.59 -2.06 -10.01
C PRO A 558 58.43 -1.10 -10.31
N VAL A 559 58.65 0.16 -9.93
CA VAL A 559 57.80 1.33 -10.19
C VAL A 559 58.17 1.93 -11.55
N ASN A 560 57.20 2.04 -12.47
CA ASN A 560 57.34 2.81 -13.70
C ASN A 560 56.93 4.28 -13.48
N LYS A 561 57.84 5.20 -13.81
CA LYS A 561 57.62 6.65 -13.92
C LYS A 561 57.23 7.01 -15.35
N ILE A 562 56.15 7.78 -15.56
CA ILE A 562 55.97 8.68 -16.70
C ILE A 562 55.48 10.04 -16.19
N VAL A 563 55.79 11.09 -16.94
CA VAL A 563 56.17 12.46 -16.55
C VAL A 563 55.27 13.51 -17.24
N ARG A 564 55.17 14.72 -16.63
CA ARG A 564 54.69 16.06 -17.13
C ARG A 564 53.17 16.30 -17.23
N ARG A 565 52.59 17.49 -16.98
CA ARG A 565 52.95 18.81 -16.40
C ARG A 565 51.62 19.58 -16.14
N PRO A 566 51.61 20.75 -15.45
CA PRO A 566 50.42 21.34 -14.83
C PRO A 566 49.75 22.44 -15.67
N SER A 567 48.50 22.76 -15.32
CA SER A 567 47.86 24.04 -15.64
C SER A 567 47.02 24.47 -14.45
N ALA A 568 47.41 25.58 -13.85
CA ALA A 568 46.69 26.27 -12.78
C ALA A 568 45.55 27.11 -13.37
N LEU A 569 44.46 27.24 -12.62
CA LEU A 569 43.66 28.47 -12.57
C LEU A 569 42.82 28.47 -11.28
N ASN A 570 43.23 29.32 -10.35
CA ASN A 570 42.40 29.90 -9.30
C ASN A 570 41.16 30.56 -9.93
N ILE A 571 40.01 30.48 -9.25
CA ILE A 571 39.07 31.61 -9.10
C ILE A 571 38.16 31.36 -7.88
N ASP A 572 38.14 32.41 -7.07
CA ASP A 572 37.35 32.84 -5.91
C ASP A 572 36.16 32.05 -5.36
N ARG A 573 36.26 31.86 -4.03
CA ARG A 573 35.16 31.88 -3.08
C ARG A 573 34.65 33.31 -2.89
N SER A 574 33.37 33.58 -3.11
CA SER A 574 32.62 34.52 -2.26
C SER A 574 31.12 34.49 -2.53
N LYS A 575 30.35 34.82 -1.47
CA LYS A 575 28.93 35.22 -1.41
C LYS A 575 27.90 34.13 -1.06
N SER A 576 27.86 33.85 0.24
CA SER A 576 26.65 33.56 0.99
C SER A 576 25.82 34.85 1.19
N PRO A 577 24.49 34.85 0.99
CA PRO A 577 23.64 35.95 1.43
C PRO A 577 23.07 35.68 2.82
N THR A 578 23.45 36.55 3.75
CA THR A 578 22.87 36.73 5.07
C THR A 578 21.47 37.34 4.91
N PHE A 579 20.41 36.64 5.34
CA PHE A 579 19.07 37.25 5.43
C PHE A 579 18.80 37.74 6.86
N ARG A 580 18.51 39.04 6.91
CA ARG A 580 18.30 39.88 8.08
C ARG A 580 16.84 39.78 8.51
N ILE A 581 16.59 39.31 9.72
CA ILE A 581 15.26 39.31 10.34
C ILE A 581 14.97 40.75 10.80
N GLN A 582 14.03 41.44 10.14
CA GLN A 582 13.43 42.65 10.66
C GLN A 582 12.13 42.30 11.41
N LYS A 583 12.14 42.62 12.69
CA LYS A 583 11.03 42.59 13.63
C LYS A 583 10.21 43.87 13.40
N GLN A 584 8.94 43.76 13.02
CA GLN A 584 7.99 44.87 13.15
C GLN A 584 6.78 44.42 13.97
N VAL A 585 6.46 45.29 14.91
CA VAL A 585 5.43 45.21 15.95
C VAL A 585 4.29 46.13 15.53
N SER A 586 3.06 45.66 15.78
CA SER A 586 1.78 46.39 15.93
C SER A 586 1.32 47.37 14.85
N ASN A 587 0.08 47.18 14.36
CA ASN A 587 -1.00 48.11 14.70
C ASN A 587 -2.40 47.57 14.36
N SER A 588 -3.29 47.84 15.31
CA SER A 588 -4.74 47.67 15.36
C SER A 588 -5.48 48.83 14.67
N SER A 589 -6.60 48.54 13.98
CA SER A 589 -7.81 49.40 13.82
C SER A 589 -8.75 48.68 12.83
N SER A 590 -9.90 48.16 13.27
CA SER A 590 -11.22 48.83 13.33
C SER A 590 -11.67 49.43 12.00
N PHE A 591 -12.67 48.82 11.34
CA PHE A 591 -13.67 49.54 10.54
C PHE A 591 -14.91 48.66 10.27
N ASP A 592 -15.99 49.06 10.94
CA ASP A 592 -17.41 49.18 10.56
C ASP A 592 -18.06 48.36 9.43
N ASN A 593 -19.24 47.85 9.80
CA ASN A 593 -20.39 47.55 8.94
C ASN A 593 -20.78 48.75 8.06
N PRO A 594 -21.43 48.50 6.91
CA PRO A 594 -22.86 48.80 6.92
C PRO A 594 -23.75 47.79 6.19
N SER A 595 -25.00 47.84 6.65
CA SER A 595 -26.19 47.11 6.29
C SER A 595 -26.81 47.51 4.94
N THR A 596 -27.61 46.57 4.43
CA THR A 596 -28.88 46.76 3.68
C THR A 596 -28.87 47.54 2.36
N LYS A 597 -29.25 46.84 1.28
CA LYS A 597 -30.30 47.32 0.35
C LYS A 597 -30.93 46.15 -0.40
N SER A 598 -32.17 45.86 -0.04
CA SER A 598 -33.16 45.06 -0.75
C SER A 598 -33.56 45.77 -2.04
N ASN A 599 -33.66 45.06 -3.16
CA ASN A 599 -34.47 45.46 -4.30
C ASN A 599 -35.19 44.23 -4.87
N ALA A 600 -36.52 44.24 -4.69
CA ALA A 600 -37.46 43.43 -5.44
C ALA A 600 -37.84 44.17 -6.74
N PRO A 601 -38.34 43.45 -7.76
CA PRO A 601 -39.36 44.03 -8.63
C PRO A 601 -40.63 43.16 -8.68
N LYS A 602 -41.77 43.81 -8.38
CA LYS A 602 -43.08 43.59 -9.02
C LYS A 602 -42.97 44.21 -10.44
N GLY A 603 -43.67 43.82 -11.49
CA GLY A 603 -44.83 42.96 -11.73
C GLY A 603 -45.30 43.22 -13.18
N ASP A 604 -46.40 42.56 -13.56
CA ASP A 604 -47.23 42.75 -14.77
C ASP A 604 -46.67 42.15 -16.08
N GLY A 605 -47.38 41.35 -16.89
CA GLY A 605 -48.78 40.94 -16.93
C GLY A 605 -49.29 41.01 -18.38
N GLN A 606 -49.74 39.89 -18.98
CA GLN A 606 -50.68 39.75 -20.13
C GLN A 606 -50.79 38.24 -20.49
N LYS A 607 -51.89 37.52 -20.19
CA LYS A 607 -53.09 37.22 -21.03
C LYS A 607 -52.71 36.93 -22.51
N THR A 608 -52.99 35.81 -23.21
CA THR A 608 -54.04 34.74 -23.31
C THR A 608 -53.71 33.96 -24.62
N PRO A 609 -54.48 32.98 -25.19
CA PRO A 609 -55.40 31.95 -24.65
C PRO A 609 -55.17 30.50 -25.24
N ARG A 610 -55.84 29.52 -24.60
CA ARG A 610 -56.53 28.30 -25.12
C ARG A 610 -55.99 27.53 -26.36
N GLY A 611 -55.77 26.23 -26.15
CA GLY A 611 -55.89 25.16 -27.15
C GLY A 611 -56.22 23.82 -26.48
N ASN A 612 -57.34 23.21 -26.86
CA ASN A 612 -57.94 22.01 -26.28
C ASN A 612 -57.55 20.73 -27.05
N THR A 613 -57.53 19.61 -26.32
CA THR A 613 -57.90 18.20 -26.69
C THR A 613 -57.00 17.37 -27.64
N PRO A 614 -57.15 16.02 -27.71
CA PRO A 614 -57.17 15.03 -26.61
C PRO A 614 -56.40 13.70 -26.93
N LEU A 615 -56.35 12.81 -25.92
CA LEU A 615 -56.25 11.33 -25.94
C LEU A 615 -55.62 10.58 -27.15
N ASP A 616 -54.73 9.63 -26.84
CA ASP A 616 -54.99 8.26 -27.32
C ASP A 616 -54.45 7.15 -26.41
N ARG A 617 -55.25 6.08 -26.33
CA ARG A 617 -55.02 4.83 -25.59
C ARG A 617 -54.31 3.84 -26.53
N HIS A 618 -53.41 3.02 -26.00
CA HIS A 618 -53.28 1.64 -26.51
C HIS A 618 -53.16 0.64 -25.36
N LYS A 619 -54.19 -0.21 -25.29
CA LYS A 619 -54.12 -1.57 -24.77
C LYS A 619 -53.39 -2.43 -25.81
N THR A 620 -52.54 -3.34 -25.35
CA THR A 620 -52.36 -4.65 -25.98
C THR A 620 -52.20 -5.69 -24.89
N SER A 621 -53.11 -6.65 -24.91
CA SER A 621 -53.08 -7.94 -24.23
C SER A 621 -52.19 -8.92 -24.98
N ASN A 622 -51.35 -9.65 -24.26
CA ASN A 622 -51.35 -11.12 -24.17
C ASN A 622 -50.60 -11.54 -22.91
#